data_AF-A0A401J689-F1
#
_entry.id   AF-A0A401J689-F1
#
_cell.length_a   1.000
_cell.length_b   1.000
_cell.length_c   1.000
_cell.angle_alpha   90.00
_cell.angle_beta   90.00
_cell.angle_gamma   90.00
#
_symmetry.space_group_name_H-M   'P 1'
#
loop_
_entity.id
_entity.type
_entity.pdbx_description
1 polymer ?
#
loop_
_entity_poly.entity_id
_entity_poly.type
_entity_poly.pdbx_seq_one_letter_code
_entity_poly.pdbx_strand_id
1 'polypeptide(L)'
;MHLFPFDPWLGVEPILLDGTMIRPALDDSIKQDAIKYLPETNLPSLLHSDGSPVVEVNSFITFLRSDGVSLASAGHYARDLQVFARYLRDARSKSLLDASSADVGKYRSLRLEGPGELRLSGSSWKRTSAALTRFYQWAASEDAGLISVAPKTRFRRDGAVAEDTIRMIPLEDYVLFRDQGLLGGGYANGITHRRNPMRDAAFAELLVTTGVRLEEGASLLIGELPTTNARVFHGCRSTMIDLPARITKGRKPRSVPFPRRVASNFIDAYIREERSQLVDRWRRAGGVRTMRQPLIGTLAGGQRVLIKGERRPRSLATLRIDERRNLLLLPGSGAPLESAQPAALWLAQDGQALTPAAWQSIFRRTSKKLSEDMGWDLHVSPHTLRHTFAVYWLTHLVKAEVMRLDDRSVPDRTEEIYMKVVSDPLRRVQRWLGHASVLTTEKYLTYLDEAFEIVDQAAEALDSRLMGFF
;
A
#
# COMPACT_ATOMS: atom_id res chain seq x y z
N MET A 1 19.58 5.55 -19.55
CA MET A 1 18.35 5.94 -18.81
C MET A 1 18.26 5.14 -17.52
N HIS A 2 18.41 5.83 -16.40
CA HIS A 2 18.29 5.26 -15.05
C HIS A 2 17.11 5.93 -14.35
N LEU A 3 16.25 5.12 -13.73
CA LEU A 3 15.14 5.58 -12.92
C LEU A 3 15.66 5.72 -11.52
N PHE A 4 15.71 6.95 -11.05
CA PHE A 4 16.08 7.23 -9.68
C PHE A 4 14.79 7.43 -8.88
N PRO A 5 14.51 6.58 -7.89
CA PRO A 5 13.34 6.72 -7.03
C PRO A 5 13.53 7.80 -5.95
N PHE A 6 14.63 8.56 -5.99
CA PHE A 6 14.93 9.63 -5.06
C PHE A 6 14.84 10.99 -5.73
N ASP A 7 14.77 12.00 -4.86
CA ASP A 7 14.72 13.40 -5.23
C ASP A 7 16.06 13.87 -5.82
N PRO A 8 16.12 14.34 -7.08
CA PRO A 8 17.35 14.82 -7.71
C PRO A 8 17.94 16.09 -7.06
N TRP A 9 17.22 16.69 -6.10
CA TRP A 9 17.67 17.81 -5.27
C TRP A 9 18.48 17.36 -4.04
N LEU A 10 18.47 16.07 -3.67
CA LEU A 10 19.40 15.54 -2.67
C LEU A 10 20.70 15.19 -3.36
N GLY A 11 21.77 15.89 -3.00
CA GLY A 11 23.11 15.36 -3.19
C GLY A 11 23.26 14.04 -2.46
N VAL A 12 22.92 12.93 -3.12
CA VAL A 12 23.24 11.58 -2.68
C VAL A 12 24.68 11.28 -3.05
N GLU A 13 25.32 10.42 -2.25
CA GLU A 13 26.66 9.91 -2.51
C GLU A 13 26.77 9.35 -3.95
N PRO A 14 27.95 9.49 -4.60
CA PRO A 14 28.14 9.00 -5.96
C PRO A 14 27.83 7.52 -6.04
N ILE A 15 26.99 7.13 -7.00
CA ILE A 15 26.65 5.73 -7.25
C ILE A 15 27.54 5.25 -8.39
N LEU A 16 28.28 4.16 -8.16
CA LEU A 16 29.02 3.46 -9.22
C LEU A 16 28.04 2.60 -10.02
N LEU A 17 27.97 2.85 -11.33
CA LEU A 17 27.14 2.11 -12.26
C LEU A 17 27.96 1.80 -13.51
N ASP A 18 28.16 0.51 -13.80
CA ASP A 18 28.99 0.01 -14.92
C ASP A 18 30.40 0.65 -14.97
N GLY A 19 31.04 0.79 -13.80
CA GLY A 19 32.36 1.40 -13.67
C GLY A 19 32.39 2.93 -13.78
N THR A 20 31.24 3.56 -14.04
CA THR A 20 31.11 5.02 -14.12
C THR A 20 30.54 5.57 -12.82
N MET A 21 31.21 6.56 -12.24
CA MET A 21 30.72 7.27 -11.06
C MET A 21 29.66 8.28 -11.47
N ILE A 22 28.40 8.00 -11.14
CA ILE A 22 27.27 8.90 -11.39
C ILE A 22 26.97 9.65 -10.09
N ARG A 23 27.14 10.97 -10.10
CA ARG A 23 26.61 11.84 -9.04
C ARG A 23 25.16 12.18 -9.36
N PRO A 24 24.18 11.74 -8.57
CA PRO A 24 22.79 12.01 -8.90
C PRO A 24 22.30 13.42 -8.56
N ALA A 25 23.20 14.27 -8.05
CA ALA A 25 22.94 15.69 -7.88
C ALA A 25 22.98 16.35 -9.26
N LEU A 26 21.90 17.01 -9.66
CA LEU A 26 21.93 17.94 -10.79
C LEU A 26 23.00 19.00 -10.52
N ASP A 27 23.76 19.42 -11.54
CA ASP A 27 24.65 20.56 -11.39
C ASP A 27 23.82 21.85 -11.18
N ASP A 28 24.40 22.89 -10.57
CA ASP A 28 23.67 24.11 -10.22
C ASP A 28 23.16 24.91 -11.44
N SER A 29 23.76 24.74 -12.63
CA SER A 29 23.29 25.33 -13.88
C SER A 29 22.10 24.55 -14.48
N ILE A 30 22.15 23.21 -14.46
CA ILE A 30 21.05 22.33 -14.86
C ILE A 30 19.87 22.50 -13.90
N LYS A 31 20.12 22.75 -12.60
CA LYS A 31 19.06 23.06 -11.63
C LYS A 31 18.26 24.30 -12.05
N GLN A 32 18.88 25.36 -12.53
CA GLN A 32 18.14 26.58 -12.92
C GLN A 32 17.24 26.35 -14.15
N ASP A 33 17.72 25.60 -15.15
CA ASP A 33 16.97 25.34 -16.38
C ASP A 33 15.93 24.22 -16.27
N ALA A 34 16.18 23.22 -15.41
CA ALA A 34 15.35 22.03 -15.26
C ALA A 34 14.21 22.16 -14.22
N ILE A 35 14.16 23.22 -13.40
CA ILE A 35 13.12 23.44 -12.37
C ILE A 35 11.70 23.25 -12.90
N LYS A 36 11.43 23.70 -14.13
CA LYS A 36 10.10 23.59 -14.77
C LYS A 36 9.70 22.17 -15.18
N TYR A 37 10.67 21.25 -15.30
CA TYR A 37 10.47 19.88 -15.79
C TYR A 37 10.68 18.82 -14.71
N LEU A 38 11.18 19.20 -13.53
CA LEU A 38 11.41 18.30 -12.42
C LEU A 38 10.13 18.19 -11.58
N PRO A 39 9.67 16.96 -11.29
CA PRO A 39 8.41 16.76 -10.60
C PRO A 39 8.54 17.07 -9.08
N GLU A 40 7.43 17.43 -8.42
CA GLU A 40 7.36 17.64 -6.96
C GLU A 40 8.01 16.49 -6.16
N THR A 41 8.58 16.79 -4.99
CA THR A 41 9.31 15.82 -4.16
C THR A 41 8.56 14.49 -3.94
N ASN A 42 9.29 13.37 -4.01
CA ASN A 42 8.83 11.97 -4.01
C ASN A 42 8.25 11.45 -5.33
N LEU A 43 8.27 12.24 -6.40
CA LEU A 43 7.99 11.72 -7.74
C LEU A 43 9.24 11.06 -8.34
N PRO A 44 9.09 9.88 -8.96
CA PRO A 44 10.20 9.23 -9.64
C PRO A 44 10.72 10.14 -10.74
N SER A 45 12.04 10.34 -10.79
CA SER A 45 12.68 11.11 -11.84
C SER A 45 13.52 10.19 -12.70
N LEU A 46 13.36 10.27 -14.01
CA LEU A 46 14.24 9.58 -14.95
C LEU A 46 15.35 10.54 -15.39
N LEU A 47 16.58 10.04 -15.32
CA LEU A 47 17.76 10.74 -15.82
C LEU A 47 18.44 9.91 -16.92
N HIS A 48 19.07 10.61 -17.86
CA HIS A 48 20.05 10.04 -18.78
C HIS A 48 21.34 9.66 -18.01
N SER A 49 22.25 8.97 -18.67
CA SER A 49 23.52 8.53 -18.06
C SER A 49 24.46 9.69 -17.71
N ASP A 50 24.28 10.83 -18.37
CA ASP A 50 25.00 12.09 -18.10
C ASP A 50 24.38 12.92 -16.96
N GLY A 51 23.29 12.44 -16.34
CA GLY A 51 22.58 13.14 -15.28
C GLY A 51 21.51 14.13 -15.75
N SER A 52 21.36 14.37 -17.06
CA SER A 52 20.30 15.23 -17.59
C SER A 52 18.91 14.59 -17.43
N PRO A 53 17.84 15.38 -17.21
CA PRO A 53 16.48 14.86 -17.03
C PRO A 53 15.89 14.35 -18.35
N VAL A 54 15.20 13.21 -18.29
CA VAL A 54 14.35 12.72 -19.40
C VAL A 54 13.06 13.53 -19.39
N VAL A 55 13.06 14.65 -20.12
CA VAL A 55 12.03 15.70 -20.05
C VAL A 55 10.64 15.13 -20.30
N GLU A 56 10.45 14.33 -21.36
CA GLU A 56 9.14 13.81 -21.76
C GLU A 56 8.52 12.89 -20.69
N VAL A 57 9.33 12.09 -20.00
CA VAL A 57 8.81 11.18 -18.97
C VAL A 57 8.56 11.93 -17.67
N ASN A 58 9.43 12.87 -17.29
CA ASN A 58 9.25 13.65 -16.06
C ASN A 58 8.05 14.60 -16.17
N SER A 59 7.85 15.25 -17.32
CA SER A 59 6.65 16.04 -17.62
C SER A 59 5.37 15.19 -17.59
N PHE A 60 5.41 13.97 -18.15
CA PHE A 60 4.29 13.04 -18.07
C PHE A 60 3.96 12.65 -16.62
N ILE A 61 4.97 12.41 -15.79
CA ILE A 61 4.78 12.06 -14.37
C ILE A 61 4.12 13.22 -13.62
N THR A 62 4.52 14.46 -13.88
CA THR A 62 3.85 15.66 -13.34
C THR A 62 2.39 15.74 -13.79
N PHE A 63 2.13 15.52 -15.08
CA PHE A 63 0.76 15.48 -15.64
C PHE A 63 -0.10 14.40 -14.96
N LEU A 64 0.42 13.18 -14.75
CA LEU A 64 -0.33 12.12 -14.06
C LEU A 64 -0.78 12.56 -12.66
N ARG A 65 0.03 13.36 -11.96
CA ARG A 65 -0.31 13.85 -10.62
C ARG A 65 -1.39 14.91 -10.65
N SER A 66 -1.35 15.84 -11.61
CA SER A 66 -2.43 16.82 -11.80
C SER A 66 -3.74 16.13 -12.21
N ASP A 67 -3.67 15.05 -13.00
CA ASP A 67 -4.81 14.19 -13.38
C ASP A 67 -5.23 13.20 -12.26
N GLY A 68 -4.75 13.40 -11.03
CA GLY A 68 -5.22 12.68 -9.85
C GLY A 68 -4.72 11.24 -9.69
N VAL A 69 -3.73 10.80 -10.46
CA VAL A 69 -3.11 9.47 -10.33
C VAL A 69 -2.26 9.41 -9.06
N SER A 70 -2.29 8.27 -8.36
CA SER A 70 -1.51 8.08 -7.13
C SER A 70 -0.01 8.04 -7.41
N LEU A 71 0.80 8.47 -6.44
CA LEU A 71 2.27 8.40 -6.48
C LEU A 71 2.78 7.01 -6.85
N ALA A 72 2.20 5.96 -6.26
CA ALA A 72 2.58 4.58 -6.53
C ALA A 72 2.31 4.20 -8.00
N SER A 73 1.16 4.59 -8.54
CA SER A 73 0.80 4.28 -9.93
C SER A 73 1.66 5.06 -10.92
N ALA A 74 1.94 6.33 -10.64
CA ALA A 74 2.87 7.14 -11.42
C ALA A 74 4.28 6.52 -11.43
N GLY A 75 4.76 6.02 -10.28
CA GLY A 75 6.04 5.31 -10.20
C GLY A 75 6.09 3.98 -10.94
N HIS A 76 4.99 3.22 -10.96
CA HIS A 76 4.90 2.03 -11.80
C HIS A 76 4.94 2.40 -13.29
N TYR A 77 4.21 3.42 -13.71
CA TYR A 77 4.20 3.87 -15.10
C TYR A 77 5.57 4.40 -15.54
N ALA A 78 6.24 5.18 -14.70
CA ALA A 78 7.61 5.65 -14.93
C ALA A 78 8.58 4.48 -15.17
N ARG A 79 8.49 3.41 -14.37
CA ARG A 79 9.32 2.22 -14.53
C ARG A 79 8.95 1.42 -15.79
N ASP A 80 7.67 1.25 -16.07
CA ASP A 80 7.20 0.56 -17.27
C ASP A 80 7.66 1.31 -18.54
N LEU A 81 7.60 2.64 -18.55
CA LEU A 81 8.13 3.50 -19.62
C LEU A 81 9.66 3.42 -19.73
N GLN A 82 10.38 3.44 -18.61
CA GLN A 82 11.83 3.30 -18.61
C GLN A 82 12.29 2.00 -19.28
N VAL A 83 11.63 0.88 -18.95
CA VAL A 83 11.95 -0.44 -19.54
C VAL A 83 11.66 -0.43 -21.04
N PHE A 84 10.53 0.16 -21.46
CA PHE A 84 10.20 0.28 -22.88
C PHE A 84 11.17 1.20 -23.63
N ALA A 85 11.59 2.32 -23.03
CA ALA A 85 12.55 3.25 -23.60
C ALA A 85 13.93 2.59 -23.81
N ARG A 86 14.36 1.74 -22.86
CA ARG A 86 15.57 0.91 -23.03
C ARG A 86 15.42 -0.07 -24.19
N TYR A 87 14.28 -0.77 -24.28
CA TYR A 87 14.00 -1.67 -25.41
C TYR A 87 14.05 -0.93 -26.76
N LEU A 88 13.44 0.24 -26.87
CA LEU A 88 13.44 1.03 -28.11
C LEU A 88 14.85 1.48 -28.49
N ARG A 89 15.64 1.94 -27.52
CA ARG A 89 17.04 2.30 -27.75
C ARG A 89 17.85 1.10 -28.25
N ASP A 90 17.79 -0.01 -27.53
CA ASP A 90 18.70 -1.15 -27.73
C ASP A 90 18.29 -2.02 -28.93
N ALA A 91 16.99 -2.22 -29.15
CA ALA A 91 16.48 -3.12 -30.18
C ALA A 91 15.95 -2.40 -31.44
N ARG A 92 15.72 -1.08 -31.37
CA ARG A 92 15.13 -0.29 -32.47
C ARG A 92 15.89 0.99 -32.81
N SER A 93 16.87 1.40 -32.00
CA SER A 93 17.56 2.69 -32.12
C SER A 93 16.58 3.88 -32.17
N LYS A 94 15.54 3.84 -31.34
CA LYS A 94 14.47 4.86 -31.30
C LYS A 94 14.29 5.46 -29.91
N SER A 95 13.81 6.70 -29.84
CA SER A 95 13.31 7.31 -28.60
C SER A 95 11.87 6.88 -28.31
N LEU A 96 11.34 7.25 -27.14
CA LEU A 96 9.93 7.06 -26.82
C LEU A 96 9.02 7.80 -27.81
N LEU A 97 9.41 8.98 -28.28
CA LEU A 97 8.60 9.82 -29.16
C LEU A 97 8.59 9.29 -30.62
N ASP A 98 9.62 8.52 -31.02
CA ASP A 98 9.72 7.93 -32.37
C ASP A 98 9.05 6.54 -32.50
N ALA A 99 8.43 6.05 -31.42
CA ALA A 99 7.88 4.71 -31.39
C ALA A 99 6.65 4.56 -32.28
N SER A 100 6.65 3.52 -33.12
CA SER A 100 5.49 3.19 -33.96
C SER A 100 4.60 2.13 -33.30
N SER A 101 3.37 1.98 -33.82
CA SER A 101 2.47 0.88 -33.42
C SER A 101 3.11 -0.51 -33.61
N ALA A 102 3.99 -0.66 -34.62
CA ALA A 102 4.70 -1.90 -34.88
C ALA A 102 5.76 -2.19 -33.80
N ASP A 103 6.43 -1.15 -33.28
CA ASP A 103 7.41 -1.28 -32.20
C ASP A 103 6.73 -1.73 -30.89
N VAL A 104 5.57 -1.16 -30.58
CA VAL A 104 4.77 -1.59 -29.41
C VAL A 104 4.28 -3.04 -29.57
N GLY A 105 3.85 -3.44 -30.78
CA GLY A 105 3.43 -4.82 -31.07
C GLY A 105 4.58 -5.83 -30.94
N LYS A 106 5.78 -5.47 -31.38
CA LYS A 106 7.00 -6.29 -31.21
C LYS A 106 7.40 -6.39 -29.74
N TYR A 107 7.34 -5.30 -28.99
CA TYR A 107 7.59 -5.30 -27.54
C TYR A 107 6.58 -6.16 -26.79
N ARG A 108 5.29 -6.07 -27.15
CA ARG A 108 4.23 -6.94 -26.62
C ARG A 108 4.57 -8.41 -26.81
N SER A 109 4.91 -8.81 -28.04
CA SER A 109 5.21 -10.20 -28.38
C SER A 109 6.39 -10.71 -27.57
N LEU A 110 7.45 -9.89 -27.42
CA LEU A 110 8.58 -10.20 -26.55
C LEU A 110 8.17 -10.39 -25.09
N ARG A 111 7.33 -9.50 -24.55
CA ARG A 111 6.93 -9.53 -23.13
C ARG A 111 5.86 -10.55 -22.79
N LEU A 112 5.14 -11.11 -23.75
CA LEU A 112 4.12 -12.15 -23.50
C LEU A 112 4.53 -13.54 -23.97
N GLU A 113 5.28 -13.63 -25.07
CA GLU A 113 5.59 -14.88 -25.77
C GLU A 113 7.10 -15.15 -25.84
N GLY A 114 7.94 -14.16 -25.53
CA GLY A 114 9.40 -14.29 -25.52
C GLY A 114 9.95 -15.18 -24.40
N PRO A 115 11.29 -15.21 -24.23
CA PRO A 115 11.96 -16.02 -23.20
C PRO A 115 11.41 -15.77 -21.81
N GLY A 116 11.41 -16.79 -20.95
CA GLY A 116 10.80 -16.73 -19.61
C GLY A 116 11.29 -15.56 -18.75
N GLU A 117 12.58 -15.23 -18.83
CA GLU A 117 13.21 -14.12 -18.11
C GLU A 117 12.67 -12.73 -18.52
N LEU A 118 12.17 -12.63 -19.75
CA LEU A 118 11.59 -11.40 -20.31
C LEU A 118 10.07 -11.42 -20.30
N ARG A 119 9.43 -12.53 -19.90
CA ARG A 119 7.99 -12.69 -19.95
C ARG A 119 7.32 -12.02 -18.74
N LEU A 120 6.21 -11.35 -18.99
CA LEU A 120 5.35 -10.73 -18.01
C LEU A 120 4.10 -11.56 -17.79
N SER A 121 3.59 -11.53 -16.56
CA SER A 121 2.21 -11.94 -16.31
C SER A 121 1.23 -11.03 -17.06
N GLY A 122 0.02 -11.54 -17.34
CA GLY A 122 -1.04 -10.75 -17.97
C GLY A 122 -1.40 -9.48 -17.21
N SER A 123 -1.43 -9.56 -15.87
CA SER A 123 -1.66 -8.40 -14.99
C SER A 123 -0.55 -7.35 -15.11
N SER A 124 0.71 -7.78 -15.21
CA SER A 124 1.85 -6.87 -15.40
C SER A 124 1.82 -6.24 -16.79
N TRP A 125 1.52 -7.02 -17.84
CA TRP A 125 1.37 -6.49 -19.19
C TRP A 125 0.22 -5.48 -19.29
N LYS A 126 -0.93 -5.76 -18.66
CA LYS A 126 -2.08 -4.84 -18.63
C LYS A 126 -1.70 -3.49 -18.04
N ARG A 127 -0.87 -3.47 -16.99
CA ARG A 127 -0.33 -2.23 -16.41
C ARG A 127 0.64 -1.53 -17.37
N THR A 128 1.58 -2.26 -17.96
CA THR A 128 2.52 -1.71 -18.95
C THR A 128 1.78 -1.11 -20.15
N SER A 129 0.81 -1.83 -20.72
CA SER A 129 -0.04 -1.34 -21.82
C SER A 129 -0.80 -0.07 -21.41
N ALA A 130 -1.36 -0.01 -20.19
CA ALA A 130 -2.02 1.19 -19.69
C ALA A 130 -1.06 2.39 -19.53
N ALA A 131 0.17 2.15 -19.07
CA ALA A 131 1.20 3.17 -18.97
C ALA A 131 1.53 3.75 -20.36
N LEU A 132 1.76 2.86 -21.35
CA LEU A 132 2.03 3.23 -22.73
C LEU A 132 0.85 4.00 -23.34
N THR A 133 -0.38 3.51 -23.18
CA THR A 133 -1.59 4.21 -23.67
C THR A 133 -1.66 5.63 -23.15
N ARG A 134 -1.51 5.82 -21.83
CA ARG A 134 -1.62 7.15 -21.24
C ARG A 134 -0.47 8.08 -21.62
N PHE A 135 0.75 7.57 -21.70
CA PHE A 135 1.90 8.36 -22.16
C PHE A 135 1.68 8.87 -23.57
N TYR A 136 1.33 7.99 -24.51
CA TYR A 136 1.16 8.38 -25.91
C TYR A 136 -0.08 9.25 -26.16
N GLN A 137 -1.16 9.04 -25.40
CA GLN A 137 -2.31 9.95 -25.44
C GLN A 137 -1.96 11.35 -24.92
N TRP A 138 -1.20 11.43 -23.83
CA TRP A 138 -0.71 12.71 -23.30
C TRP A 138 0.28 13.37 -24.27
N ALA A 139 1.27 12.64 -24.79
CA ALA A 139 2.25 13.19 -25.70
C ALA A 139 1.63 13.73 -27.00
N ALA A 140 0.50 13.14 -27.43
CA ALA A 140 -0.27 13.59 -28.60
C ALA A 140 -1.38 14.61 -28.26
N SER A 141 -1.54 15.01 -27.00
CA SER A 141 -2.53 16.02 -26.64
C SER A 141 -2.10 17.40 -27.11
N GLU A 142 -3.06 18.30 -27.29
CA GLU A 142 -2.78 19.70 -27.67
C GLU A 142 -1.86 20.39 -26.64
N ASP A 143 -2.02 20.07 -25.35
CA ASP A 143 -1.20 20.65 -24.28
C ASP A 143 0.28 20.25 -24.36
N ALA A 144 0.59 19.00 -24.70
CA ALA A 144 1.97 18.52 -24.73
C ALA A 144 2.61 18.73 -26.11
N GLY A 145 1.86 18.46 -27.19
CA GLY A 145 2.30 18.66 -28.56
C GLY A 145 3.59 17.93 -28.96
N LEU A 146 3.97 16.86 -28.23
CA LEU A 146 5.26 16.18 -28.42
C LEU A 146 5.27 15.25 -29.64
N ILE A 147 4.10 14.72 -30.01
CA ILE A 147 3.92 13.89 -31.22
C ILE A 147 2.59 14.25 -31.90
N SER A 148 2.50 14.01 -33.21
CA SER A 148 1.28 14.26 -33.98
C SER A 148 0.26 13.13 -33.89
N VAL A 149 0.71 11.87 -33.75
CA VAL A 149 -0.16 10.69 -33.73
C VAL A 149 0.31 9.68 -32.70
N ALA A 150 -0.56 9.33 -31.75
CA ALA A 150 -0.28 8.30 -30.75
C ALA A 150 -0.23 6.88 -31.39
N PRO A 151 0.80 6.07 -31.14
CA PRO A 151 0.84 4.69 -31.58
C PRO A 151 -0.24 3.83 -30.88
N LYS A 152 -0.68 2.76 -31.55
CA LYS A 152 -1.59 1.77 -30.96
C LYS A 152 -0.85 0.98 -29.88
N THR A 153 -1.43 0.99 -28.68
CA THR A 153 -0.86 0.38 -27.47
C THR A 153 -1.70 -0.76 -26.88
N ARG A 154 -2.92 -0.95 -27.41
CA ARG A 154 -3.83 -2.04 -27.04
C ARG A 154 -4.10 -2.93 -28.24
N PHE A 155 -4.00 -4.24 -28.03
CA PHE A 155 -4.15 -5.28 -29.04
C PHE A 155 -5.24 -6.28 -28.62
N ARG A 156 -5.91 -6.91 -29.58
CA ARG A 156 -7.11 -7.75 -29.36
C ARG A 156 -6.95 -8.84 -28.27
N ARG A 157 -5.73 -9.38 -28.07
CA ARG A 157 -5.45 -10.44 -27.08
C ARG A 157 -4.94 -9.93 -25.72
N ASP A 158 -4.94 -8.63 -25.45
CA ASP A 158 -4.48 -8.09 -24.16
C ASP A 158 -5.39 -8.45 -22.98
N GLY A 159 -6.64 -8.86 -23.24
CA GLY A 159 -7.61 -9.27 -22.22
C GLY A 159 -7.52 -10.74 -21.79
N ALA A 160 -6.75 -11.58 -22.47
CA ALA A 160 -6.81 -13.04 -22.35
C ALA A 160 -5.85 -13.64 -21.30
N VAL A 161 -5.24 -12.85 -20.42
CA VAL A 161 -4.16 -13.35 -19.57
C VAL A 161 -4.30 -12.94 -18.10
N ALA A 162 -4.15 -13.96 -17.25
CA ALA A 162 -4.13 -14.04 -15.78
C ALA A 162 -5.50 -14.22 -15.12
N GLU A 163 -5.83 -15.49 -14.84
CA GLU A 163 -6.51 -15.84 -13.60
C GLU A 163 -5.72 -15.21 -12.44
N ASP A 164 -6.38 -14.29 -11.75
CA ASP A 164 -5.88 -13.69 -10.53
C ASP A 164 -6.15 -14.70 -9.41
N THR A 165 -5.32 -15.76 -9.33
CA THR A 165 -5.44 -16.77 -8.28
C THR A 165 -5.32 -16.07 -6.94
N ILE A 166 -6.40 -16.11 -6.16
CA ILE A 166 -6.41 -15.50 -4.83
C ILE A 166 -5.48 -16.32 -3.97
N ARG A 167 -4.45 -15.67 -3.43
CA ARG A 167 -3.55 -16.29 -2.46
C ARG A 167 -3.98 -15.87 -1.07
N MET A 168 -4.53 -16.82 -0.32
CA MET A 168 -4.75 -16.69 1.11
C MET A 168 -3.69 -17.47 1.89
N ILE A 169 -3.54 -17.12 3.16
CA ILE A 169 -2.75 -17.87 4.14
C ILE A 169 -3.70 -18.46 5.18
N PRO A 170 -3.58 -19.75 5.56
CA PRO A 170 -4.28 -20.32 6.69
C PRO A 170 -4.00 -19.53 7.98
N LEU A 171 -4.96 -19.50 8.91
CA LEU A 171 -4.80 -18.67 10.11
C LEU A 171 -3.68 -19.16 11.04
N GLU A 172 -3.46 -20.46 11.10
CA GLU A 172 -2.35 -21.05 11.84
C GLU A 172 -0.98 -20.64 11.29
N ASP A 173 -0.84 -20.66 9.96
CA ASP A 173 0.35 -20.19 9.26
C ASP A 173 0.56 -18.70 9.44
N TYR A 174 -0.53 -17.92 9.46
CA TYR A 174 -0.45 -16.50 9.76
C TYR A 174 0.03 -16.25 11.20
N VAL A 175 -0.45 -17.01 12.18
CA VAL A 175 0.01 -16.92 13.57
C VAL A 175 1.50 -17.23 13.65
N LEU A 176 1.97 -18.28 12.97
CA LEU A 176 3.40 -18.59 12.87
C LEU A 176 4.19 -17.45 12.21
N PHE A 177 3.71 -16.92 11.09
CA PHE A 177 4.33 -15.79 10.39
C PHE A 177 4.44 -14.56 11.30
N ARG A 178 3.41 -14.27 12.09
CA ARG A 178 3.40 -13.16 13.04
C ARG A 178 4.37 -13.40 14.20
N ASP A 179 4.27 -14.55 14.86
CA ASP A 179 4.96 -14.80 16.13
C ASP A 179 6.44 -15.15 15.89
N GLN A 180 6.72 -16.08 14.97
CA GLN A 180 8.09 -16.49 14.65
C GLN A 180 8.76 -15.54 13.65
N GLY A 181 7.99 -15.01 12.70
CA GLY A 181 8.51 -14.15 11.65
C GLY A 181 8.68 -12.69 12.06
N LEU A 182 7.57 -12.02 12.37
CA LEU A 182 7.54 -10.57 12.60
C LEU A 182 7.97 -10.18 14.02
N LEU A 183 7.39 -10.80 15.05
CA LEU A 183 7.78 -10.56 16.45
C LEU A 183 9.18 -11.11 16.73
N GLY A 184 9.51 -12.24 16.12
CA GLY A 184 10.78 -12.93 16.32
C GLY A 184 10.73 -13.78 17.59
N GLY A 185 10.28 -15.02 17.46
CA GLY A 185 10.42 -16.03 18.51
C GLY A 185 11.83 -16.59 18.57
N GLY A 186 12.24 -17.03 19.75
CA GLY A 186 13.54 -17.65 19.98
C GLY A 186 13.61 -19.02 19.33
N TYR A 187 14.50 -19.20 18.36
CA TYR A 187 14.94 -20.53 17.97
C TYR A 187 15.93 -21.07 19.00
N ALA A 188 16.01 -22.40 19.08
CA ALA A 188 17.04 -23.12 19.85
C ALA A 188 18.49 -22.75 19.47
N ASN A 189 18.71 -22.02 18.36
CA ASN A 189 20.03 -21.61 17.87
C ASN A 189 20.25 -20.08 17.75
N GLY A 190 19.48 -19.24 18.45
CA GLY A 190 19.86 -17.83 18.68
C GLY A 190 18.73 -16.80 18.59
N ILE A 191 18.90 -15.69 19.33
CA ILE A 191 17.98 -14.55 19.33
C ILE A 191 18.14 -13.79 18.01
N THR A 192 17.15 -13.89 17.13
CA THR A 192 17.18 -13.12 15.88
C THR A 192 16.55 -11.74 16.10
N HIS A 193 17.36 -10.75 16.50
CA HIS A 193 16.90 -9.37 16.72
C HIS A 193 16.14 -8.80 15.52
N ARG A 194 14.82 -8.64 15.65
CA ARG A 194 13.98 -7.94 14.66
C ARG A 194 14.01 -6.45 14.94
N ARG A 195 14.03 -5.64 13.87
CA ARG A 195 14.01 -4.18 13.96
C ARG A 195 12.57 -3.70 13.94
N ASN A 196 12.02 -3.38 15.11
CA ASN A 196 10.65 -2.93 15.35
C ASN A 196 9.59 -4.05 15.23
N PRO A 197 9.73 -5.15 16.02
CA PRO A 197 8.82 -6.30 15.98
C PRO A 197 7.36 -5.94 16.29
N MET A 198 7.10 -5.03 17.23
CA MET A 198 5.74 -4.70 17.64
C MET A 198 5.00 -3.97 16.53
N ARG A 199 5.66 -3.01 15.86
CA ARG A 199 5.14 -2.30 14.69
C ARG A 199 4.74 -3.27 13.59
N ASP A 200 5.63 -4.21 13.29
CA ASP A 200 5.47 -5.11 12.16
C ASP A 200 4.31 -6.09 12.40
N ALA A 201 4.23 -6.67 13.60
CA ALA A 201 3.13 -7.53 14.01
C ALA A 201 1.79 -6.77 14.08
N ALA A 202 1.79 -5.56 14.65
CA ALA A 202 0.57 -4.75 14.75
C ALA A 202 0.01 -4.33 13.39
N PHE A 203 0.88 -4.06 12.42
CA PHE A 203 0.45 -3.79 11.06
C PHE A 203 -0.13 -5.02 10.38
N ALA A 204 0.51 -6.19 10.52
CA ALA A 204 -0.01 -7.44 9.97
C ALA A 204 -1.39 -7.80 10.56
N GLU A 205 -1.56 -7.65 11.88
CA GLU A 205 -2.83 -7.83 12.57
C GLU A 205 -3.90 -6.89 12.06
N LEU A 206 -3.59 -5.61 11.87
CA LEU A 206 -4.53 -4.67 11.27
C LEU A 206 -4.99 -5.17 9.89
N LEU A 207 -4.08 -5.60 9.02
CA LEU A 207 -4.43 -6.03 7.66
C LEU A 207 -5.32 -7.28 7.65
N VAL A 208 -4.95 -8.32 8.40
CA VAL A 208 -5.67 -9.60 8.39
C VAL A 208 -7.04 -9.51 9.07
N THR A 209 -7.23 -8.57 10.00
CA THR A 209 -8.47 -8.44 10.78
C THR A 209 -9.46 -7.42 10.24
N THR A 210 -9.00 -6.44 9.46
CA THR A 210 -9.84 -5.35 8.94
C THR A 210 -9.92 -5.34 7.41
N GLY A 211 -9.01 -6.05 6.73
CA GLY A 211 -8.95 -6.09 5.29
C GLY A 211 -8.57 -4.77 4.64
N VAL A 212 -8.00 -3.79 5.36
CA VAL A 212 -7.54 -2.53 4.74
C VAL A 212 -6.48 -2.78 3.67
N ARG A 213 -6.41 -1.92 2.64
CA ARG A 213 -5.32 -1.99 1.65
C ARG A 213 -4.02 -1.52 2.29
N LEU A 214 -2.89 -1.99 1.75
CA LEU A 214 -1.55 -1.58 2.19
C LEU A 214 -1.41 -0.05 2.31
N GLU A 215 -1.80 0.70 1.28
CA GLU A 215 -1.68 2.16 1.29
C GLU A 215 -2.67 2.82 2.27
N GLU A 216 -3.87 2.26 2.42
CA GLU A 216 -4.86 2.74 3.40
C GLU A 216 -4.32 2.56 4.83
N GLY A 217 -3.91 1.34 5.18
CA GLY A 217 -3.37 1.01 6.51
C GLY A 217 -2.08 1.76 6.83
N ALA A 218 -1.17 1.88 5.86
CA ALA A 218 0.11 2.59 6.04
C ALA A 218 -0.07 4.11 6.21
N SER A 219 -1.21 4.68 5.81
CA SER A 219 -1.50 6.13 5.86
C SER A 219 -2.29 6.57 7.10
N LEU A 220 -2.53 5.65 8.05
CA LEU A 220 -3.21 5.95 9.30
C LEU A 220 -2.35 6.85 10.19
N LEU A 221 -3.01 7.77 10.89
CA LEU A 221 -2.42 8.67 11.88
C LEU A 221 -2.71 8.19 13.31
N ILE A 222 -1.90 8.64 14.26
CA ILE A 222 -2.21 8.46 15.68
C ILE A 222 -3.57 9.13 15.99
N GLY A 223 -4.42 8.43 16.73
CA GLY A 223 -5.78 8.88 17.07
C GLY A 223 -6.85 8.62 16.01
N GLU A 224 -6.52 8.04 14.85
CA GLU A 224 -7.55 7.58 13.89
C GLU A 224 -8.14 6.21 14.25
N LEU A 225 -7.38 5.37 14.96
CA LEU A 225 -7.87 4.11 15.51
C LEU A 225 -8.33 4.30 16.96
N PRO A 226 -9.45 3.68 17.37
CA PRO A 226 -9.90 3.73 18.75
C PRO A 226 -8.97 2.90 19.64
N THR A 227 -8.64 3.44 20.81
CA THR A 227 -7.84 2.74 21.84
C THR A 227 -8.69 1.72 22.58
N THR A 228 -8.06 0.81 23.32
CA THR A 228 -8.72 -0.28 24.05
C THR A 228 -9.84 0.16 25.00
N ASN A 229 -9.68 1.35 25.58
CA ASN A 229 -10.60 1.94 26.56
C ASN A 229 -11.57 2.95 25.92
N ALA A 230 -11.61 3.02 24.59
CA ALA A 230 -12.55 3.90 23.91
C ALA A 230 -13.99 3.44 24.14
N ARG A 231 -14.90 4.40 24.37
CA ARG A 231 -16.33 4.14 24.62
C ARG A 231 -17.01 3.33 23.52
N VAL A 232 -16.49 3.38 22.29
CA VAL A 232 -16.95 2.60 21.13
C VAL A 232 -16.85 1.08 21.33
N PHE A 233 -16.10 0.62 22.33
CA PHE A 233 -15.97 -0.79 22.70
C PHE A 233 -16.81 -1.19 23.92
N HIS A 234 -17.58 -0.28 24.54
CA HIS A 234 -18.42 -0.64 25.68
C HIS A 234 -19.51 -1.64 25.23
N GLY A 235 -19.49 -2.85 25.81
CA GLY A 235 -20.42 -3.93 25.45
C GLY A 235 -20.17 -4.59 24.09
N CYS A 236 -19.11 -4.19 23.36
CA CYS A 236 -18.85 -4.67 22.00
C CYS A 236 -17.40 -5.16 21.83
N ARG A 237 -17.21 -6.34 21.23
CA ARG A 237 -15.87 -6.89 20.92
C ARG A 237 -15.23 -6.27 19.68
N SER A 238 -16.02 -5.57 18.86
CA SER A 238 -15.59 -4.91 17.64
C SER A 238 -16.38 -3.63 17.43
N THR A 239 -15.80 -2.67 16.72
CA THR A 239 -16.46 -1.46 16.27
C THR A 239 -16.22 -1.26 14.78
N MET A 240 -16.87 -0.27 14.16
CA MET A 240 -16.58 0.13 12.78
C MET A 240 -15.67 1.36 12.80
N ILE A 241 -14.60 1.34 11.99
CA ILE A 241 -13.74 2.50 11.76
C ILE A 241 -13.91 3.00 10.33
N ASP A 242 -13.91 4.31 10.15
CA ASP A 242 -14.06 4.93 8.83
C ASP A 242 -12.70 5.13 8.17
N LEU A 243 -12.57 4.63 6.95
CA LEU A 243 -11.43 4.92 6.08
C LEU A 243 -11.76 6.12 5.20
N PRO A 244 -11.02 7.23 5.33
CA PRO A 244 -11.35 8.45 4.63
C PRO A 244 -11.12 8.33 3.12
N ALA A 245 -11.92 9.09 2.35
CA ALA A 245 -11.81 9.17 0.90
C ALA A 245 -10.38 9.48 0.42
N ARG A 246 -9.62 10.28 1.19
CA ARG A 246 -8.28 10.73 0.78
C ARG A 246 -7.21 9.65 0.75
N ILE A 247 -7.40 8.53 1.47
CA ILE A 247 -6.45 7.41 1.50
C ILE A 247 -6.97 6.16 0.78
N THR A 248 -8.22 6.18 0.33
CA THR A 248 -8.88 5.05 -0.34
C THR A 248 -8.75 5.14 -1.85
N LYS A 249 -8.70 3.97 -2.50
CA LYS A 249 -8.65 3.90 -3.96
C LYS A 249 -9.92 4.51 -4.57
N GLY A 250 -9.74 5.41 -5.55
CA GLY A 250 -10.86 6.06 -6.23
C GLY A 250 -11.63 7.06 -5.37
N ARG A 251 -11.08 7.46 -4.22
CA ARG A 251 -11.68 8.41 -3.28
C ARG A 251 -13.06 8.00 -2.74
N LYS A 252 -13.30 6.69 -2.60
CA LYS A 252 -14.54 6.15 -2.05
C LYS A 252 -14.35 5.79 -0.58
N PRO A 253 -14.90 6.59 0.36
CA PRO A 253 -14.81 6.27 1.78
C PRO A 253 -15.58 4.98 2.08
N ARG A 254 -15.15 4.27 3.12
CA ARG A 254 -15.75 3.00 3.53
C ARG A 254 -15.42 2.71 4.99
N SER A 255 -16.29 2.00 5.68
CA SER A 255 -16.03 1.56 7.04
C SER A 255 -15.58 0.10 7.05
N VAL A 256 -14.70 -0.25 7.98
CA VAL A 256 -14.23 -1.63 8.21
C VAL A 256 -14.42 -2.05 9.66
N PRO A 257 -14.67 -3.33 9.93
CA PRO A 257 -14.66 -3.83 11.31
C PRO A 257 -13.27 -3.66 11.90
N PHE A 258 -13.22 -3.29 13.17
CA PHE A 258 -12.00 -3.15 13.96
C PHE A 258 -12.18 -3.81 15.34
N PRO A 259 -11.57 -4.98 15.56
CA PRO A 259 -11.70 -5.70 16.83
C PRO A 259 -10.95 -5.01 17.98
N ARG A 260 -11.55 -5.01 19.17
CA ARG A 260 -10.92 -4.48 20.40
C ARG A 260 -9.58 -5.14 20.69
N ARG A 261 -9.44 -6.44 20.41
CA ARG A 261 -8.19 -7.19 20.61
C ARG A 261 -7.00 -6.64 19.82
N VAL A 262 -7.26 -6.03 18.66
CA VAL A 262 -6.22 -5.44 17.82
C VAL A 262 -5.73 -4.15 18.45
N ALA A 263 -6.65 -3.35 19.00
CA ALA A 263 -6.30 -2.18 19.81
C ALA A 263 -5.45 -2.58 21.02
N SER A 264 -5.91 -3.56 21.81
CA SER A 264 -5.29 -3.90 23.09
C SER A 264 -3.97 -4.61 22.98
N ASN A 265 -3.87 -5.63 22.14
CA ASN A 265 -2.73 -6.53 22.19
C ASN A 265 -1.61 -6.07 21.25
N PHE A 266 -1.91 -5.17 20.30
CA PHE A 266 -0.98 -4.81 19.24
C PHE A 266 -0.79 -3.30 19.09
N ILE A 267 -1.85 -2.54 18.81
CA ILE A 267 -1.72 -1.11 18.48
C ILE A 267 -1.32 -0.30 19.70
N ASP A 268 -2.02 -0.44 20.83
CA ASP A 268 -1.74 0.32 22.05
C ASP A 268 -0.36 -0.04 22.61
N ALA A 269 0.02 -1.31 22.57
CA ALA A 269 1.34 -1.79 22.99
C ALA A 269 2.46 -1.18 22.13
N TYR A 270 2.34 -1.25 20.79
CA TYR A 270 3.29 -0.63 19.87
C TYR A 270 3.40 0.89 20.10
N ILE A 271 2.28 1.60 20.24
CA ILE A 271 2.29 3.06 20.46
C ILE A 271 3.02 3.42 21.75
N ARG A 272 2.72 2.70 22.85
CA ARG A 272 3.27 2.99 24.18
C ARG A 272 4.76 2.68 24.27
N GLU A 273 5.20 1.56 23.69
CA GLU A 273 6.54 1.01 23.96
C GLU A 273 7.53 1.31 22.84
N GLU A 274 7.29 0.79 21.63
CA GLU A 274 8.26 0.85 20.55
C GLU A 274 8.20 2.18 19.77
N ARG A 275 6.99 2.68 19.51
CA ARG A 275 6.80 3.94 18.78
C ARG A 275 7.31 5.13 19.59
N SER A 276 7.06 5.18 20.89
CA SER A 276 7.55 6.24 21.77
C SER A 276 9.08 6.36 21.71
N GLN A 277 9.79 5.23 21.73
CA GLN A 277 11.24 5.17 21.57
C GLN A 277 11.70 5.62 20.17
N LEU A 278 10.94 5.29 19.11
CA LEU A 278 11.23 5.77 17.76
C LEU A 278 11.08 7.29 17.64
N VAL A 279 10.06 7.87 18.26
CA VAL A 279 9.88 9.32 18.33
C VAL A 279 11.04 9.99 19.06
N ASP A 280 11.46 9.45 20.20
CA ASP A 280 12.58 10.02 20.95
C ASP A 280 13.91 9.91 20.21
N ARG A 281 14.14 8.80 19.50
CA ARG A 281 15.30 8.65 18.60
C ARG A 281 15.27 9.68 17.47
N TRP A 282 14.12 9.87 16.84
CA TRP A 282 13.93 10.88 15.80
C TRP A 282 14.20 12.30 16.31
N ARG A 283 13.69 12.66 17.48
CA ARG A 283 13.98 13.96 18.12
C ARG A 283 15.48 14.17 18.33
N ARG A 284 16.19 13.16 18.88
CA ARG A 284 17.65 13.22 19.08
C ARG A 284 18.43 13.31 17.76
N ALA A 285 17.93 12.70 16.69
CA ALA A 285 18.53 12.74 15.36
C ALA A 285 18.29 14.05 14.59
N GLY A 286 17.72 15.08 15.24
CA GLY A 286 17.46 16.40 14.64
C GLY A 286 15.97 16.72 14.48
N GLY A 287 15.08 15.78 14.76
CA GLY A 287 13.63 15.98 14.82
C GLY A 287 13.09 16.64 13.56
N VAL A 288 12.37 17.75 13.73
CA VAL A 288 11.77 18.54 12.65
C VAL A 288 12.77 18.88 11.53
N ARG A 289 14.05 19.09 11.86
CA ARG A 289 15.10 19.44 10.88
C ARG A 289 15.43 18.32 9.91
N THR A 290 15.11 17.07 10.27
CA THR A 290 15.26 15.91 9.37
C THR A 290 14.15 15.85 8.32
N MET A 291 13.07 16.63 8.50
CA MET A 291 11.95 16.67 7.59
C MET A 291 12.05 17.86 6.64
N ARG A 292 11.76 17.60 5.36
CA ARG A 292 11.89 18.58 4.28
C ARG A 292 10.73 19.56 4.22
N GLN A 293 9.51 19.04 4.28
CA GLN A 293 8.28 19.82 4.22
C GLN A 293 7.37 19.44 5.38
N PRO A 294 7.78 19.69 6.64
CA PRO A 294 6.97 19.35 7.79
C PRO A 294 5.68 20.16 7.78
N LEU A 295 4.55 19.47 7.80
CA LEU A 295 3.25 20.07 8.03
C LEU A 295 3.04 20.13 9.54
N ILE A 296 3.21 21.29 10.18
CA ILE A 296 3.14 21.40 11.64
C ILE A 296 1.71 21.71 12.05
N GLY A 297 1.16 20.94 12.99
CA GLY A 297 -0.17 21.20 13.53
C GLY A 297 -0.34 20.77 14.99
N THR A 298 -1.45 21.17 15.58
CA THR A 298 -1.84 20.82 16.95
C THR A 298 -3.21 20.16 16.91
N LEU A 299 -3.42 19.10 17.69
CA LEU A 299 -4.75 18.47 17.79
C LEU A 299 -5.75 19.46 18.38
N ALA A 300 -6.90 19.61 17.71
CA ALA A 300 -7.95 20.57 18.07
C ALA A 300 -9.19 19.86 18.65
N GLY A 301 -8.99 18.70 19.28
CA GLY A 301 -10.06 17.82 19.75
C GLY A 301 -10.67 16.95 18.64
N GLY A 302 -11.05 15.71 19.01
CA GLY A 302 -11.50 14.71 18.05
C GLY A 302 -10.45 14.40 16.97
N GLN A 303 -10.89 14.00 15.79
CA GLN A 303 -10.02 13.77 14.61
C GLN A 303 -9.81 15.06 13.80
N ARG A 304 -9.43 16.14 14.48
CA ARG A 304 -9.17 17.45 13.86
C ARG A 304 -7.80 17.99 14.25
N VAL A 305 -7.16 18.68 13.31
CA VAL A 305 -5.86 19.31 13.48
C VAL A 305 -5.91 20.76 13.02
N LEU A 306 -5.36 21.65 13.84
CA LEU A 306 -5.11 23.04 13.46
C LEU A 306 -3.68 23.14 12.91
N ILE A 307 -3.57 23.37 11.60
CA ILE A 307 -2.27 23.53 10.94
C ILE A 307 -1.73 24.94 11.22
N LYS A 308 -0.42 25.04 11.48
CA LYS A 308 0.26 26.31 11.70
C LYS A 308 0.06 27.22 10.47
N GLY A 309 -0.52 28.40 10.69
CA GLY A 309 -0.84 29.38 9.65
C GLY A 309 -2.27 29.30 9.13
N GLU A 310 -3.02 28.24 9.43
CA GLU A 310 -4.45 28.14 9.10
C GLU A 310 -5.33 28.70 10.23
N ARG A 311 -6.46 29.32 9.87
CA ARG A 311 -7.42 29.90 10.85
C ARG A 311 -8.43 28.88 11.40
N ARG A 312 -8.64 27.76 10.71
CA ARG A 312 -9.69 26.79 11.05
C ARG A 312 -9.10 25.37 11.11
N PRO A 313 -9.45 24.56 12.12
CA PRO A 313 -9.01 23.17 12.16
C PRO A 313 -9.58 22.37 10.98
N ARG A 314 -8.73 21.56 10.35
CA ARG A 314 -9.11 20.58 9.32
C ARG A 314 -9.41 19.24 9.96
N SER A 315 -10.34 18.49 9.39
CA SER A 315 -10.50 17.08 9.75
C SER A 315 -9.33 16.27 9.19
N LEU A 316 -8.78 15.33 9.98
CA LEU A 316 -7.74 14.41 9.52
C LEU A 316 -8.16 13.66 8.25
N ALA A 317 -9.45 13.34 8.11
CA ALA A 317 -10.04 12.69 6.94
C ALA A 317 -9.85 13.46 5.62
N THR A 318 -9.59 14.78 5.69
CA THR A 318 -9.38 15.64 4.51
C THR A 318 -7.92 15.71 4.06
N LEU A 319 -7.00 15.22 4.87
CA LEU A 319 -5.57 15.24 4.59
C LEU A 319 -5.20 14.21 3.54
N ARG A 320 -4.43 14.62 2.54
CA ARG A 320 -3.85 13.75 1.51
C ARG A 320 -2.75 12.85 2.11
N ILE A 321 -2.34 11.82 1.38
CA ILE A 321 -1.30 10.88 1.83
C ILE A 321 0.05 11.59 2.08
N ASP A 322 0.42 12.55 1.23
CA ASP A 322 1.61 13.38 1.40
C ASP A 322 1.53 14.25 2.67
N GLU A 323 0.41 14.96 2.86
CA GLU A 323 0.15 15.76 4.07
C GLU A 323 0.21 14.90 5.33
N ARG A 324 -0.36 13.70 5.31
CA ARG A 324 -0.36 12.74 6.43
C ARG A 324 1.04 12.27 6.81
N ARG A 325 1.87 11.94 5.81
CA ARG A 325 3.26 11.51 6.04
C ARG A 325 4.13 12.63 6.60
N ASN A 326 3.83 13.86 6.21
CA ASN A 326 4.58 15.04 6.61
C ASN A 326 4.02 15.74 7.87
N LEU A 327 2.88 15.28 8.39
CA LEU A 327 2.24 15.89 9.54
C LEU A 327 3.04 15.65 10.82
N LEU A 328 3.39 16.74 11.50
CA LEU A 328 3.97 16.78 12.82
C LEU A 328 2.97 17.36 13.80
N LEU A 329 2.77 16.68 14.92
CA LEU A 329 1.87 17.12 15.99
C LEU A 329 2.66 17.74 17.14
N LEU A 330 2.30 18.98 17.47
CA LEU A 330 2.72 19.64 18.69
C LEU A 330 1.79 19.24 19.86
N PRO A 331 2.32 19.09 21.08
CA PRO A 331 1.50 18.83 22.28
C PRO A 331 0.48 19.93 22.59
N GLY A 332 0.71 21.17 22.13
CA GLY A 332 -0.16 22.31 22.36
C GLY A 332 0.20 23.51 21.48
N SER A 333 -0.70 24.51 21.41
CA SER A 333 -0.61 25.65 20.48
C SER A 333 0.56 26.62 20.73
N GLY A 334 1.36 26.42 21.77
CA GLY A 334 2.58 27.17 22.06
C GLY A 334 3.78 26.29 22.37
N ALA A 335 3.68 24.98 22.13
CA ALA A 335 4.76 24.05 22.43
C ALA A 335 5.95 24.27 21.47
N PRO A 336 7.20 24.10 21.96
CA PRO A 336 8.39 24.26 21.13
C PRO A 336 8.45 23.20 20.03
N LEU A 337 9.06 23.52 18.88
CA LEU A 337 9.12 22.60 17.72
C LEU A 337 9.85 21.30 18.05
N GLU A 338 10.79 21.35 18.99
CA GLU A 338 11.55 20.22 19.52
C GLU A 338 10.65 19.18 20.21
N SER A 339 9.49 19.61 20.72
CA SER A 339 8.49 18.73 21.35
C SER A 339 7.58 18.01 20.35
N ALA A 340 7.64 18.40 19.07
CA ALA A 340 6.83 17.81 18.03
C ALA A 340 7.08 16.29 17.92
N GLN A 341 6.10 15.59 17.36
CA GLN A 341 6.24 14.19 16.99
C GLN A 341 5.60 13.94 15.62
N PRO A 342 6.08 12.96 14.85
CA PRO A 342 5.38 12.49 13.66
C PRO A 342 3.93 12.09 14.00
N ALA A 343 2.98 12.46 13.15
CA ALA A 343 1.58 12.05 13.31
C ALA A 343 1.31 10.65 12.74
N ALA A 344 2.14 10.20 11.79
CA ALA A 344 2.03 8.88 11.18
C ALA A 344 2.03 7.79 12.24
N LEU A 345 1.08 6.84 12.17
CA LEU A 345 1.01 5.74 13.13
C LEU A 345 2.27 4.86 13.05
N TRP A 346 2.71 4.55 11.83
CA TRP A 346 3.80 3.62 11.55
C TRP A 346 5.10 4.36 11.25
N LEU A 347 6.12 4.16 12.11
CA LEU A 347 7.40 4.82 11.97
C LEU A 347 8.50 3.83 11.53
N ALA A 348 9.36 4.28 10.62
CA ALA A 348 10.62 3.64 10.29
C ALA A 348 11.64 3.82 11.42
N GLN A 349 12.81 3.15 11.31
CA GLN A 349 13.87 3.16 12.33
C GLN A 349 14.41 4.57 12.63
N ASP A 350 14.38 5.44 11.63
CA ASP A 350 14.75 6.85 11.70
C ASP A 350 13.62 7.75 12.23
N GLY A 351 12.45 7.17 12.50
CA GLY A 351 11.23 7.83 12.94
C GLY A 351 10.43 8.55 11.86
N GLN A 352 10.79 8.40 10.58
CA GLN A 352 9.95 8.88 9.47
C GLN A 352 8.75 7.95 9.24
N ALA A 353 7.73 8.42 8.53
CA ALA A 353 6.58 7.59 8.16
C ALA A 353 7.02 6.41 7.27
N LEU A 354 6.64 5.20 7.65
CA LEU A 354 7.03 3.99 6.91
C LEU A 354 6.29 3.90 5.55
N THR A 355 7.02 3.62 4.47
CA THR A 355 6.44 3.59 3.11
C THR A 355 5.78 2.24 2.78
N PRO A 356 4.80 2.19 1.87
CA PRO A 356 4.24 0.93 1.35
C PRO A 356 5.28 -0.05 0.80
N ALA A 357 6.33 0.45 0.14
CA ALA A 357 7.40 -0.39 -0.38
C ALA A 357 8.24 -1.02 0.74
N ALA A 358 8.47 -0.28 1.83
CA ALA A 358 9.15 -0.81 3.00
C ALA A 358 8.36 -1.96 3.64
N TRP A 359 7.03 -1.83 3.74
CA TRP A 359 6.15 -2.91 4.21
C TRP A 359 6.25 -4.18 3.37
N GLN A 360 6.20 -4.05 2.04
CA GLN A 360 6.40 -5.19 1.13
C GLN A 360 7.77 -5.84 1.32
N SER A 361 8.80 -5.02 1.53
CA SER A 361 10.16 -5.51 1.81
C SER A 361 10.25 -6.25 3.15
N ILE A 362 9.59 -5.75 4.21
CA ILE A 362 9.51 -6.42 5.52
C ILE A 362 8.89 -7.81 5.34
N PHE A 363 7.69 -7.88 4.76
CA PHE A 363 6.96 -9.13 4.60
C PHE A 363 7.73 -10.16 3.78
N ARG A 364 8.29 -9.74 2.64
CA ARG A 364 9.10 -10.61 1.78
C ARG A 364 10.34 -11.13 2.49
N ARG A 365 11.05 -10.28 3.24
CA ARG A 365 12.23 -10.71 4.02
C ARG A 365 11.84 -11.68 5.13
N THR A 366 10.71 -11.44 5.79
CA THR A 366 10.19 -12.33 6.83
C THR A 366 9.83 -13.70 6.25
N SER A 367 9.07 -13.77 5.15
CA SER A 367 8.78 -15.03 4.47
C SER A 367 10.05 -15.76 4.03
N LYS A 368 10.98 -15.04 3.40
CA LYS A 368 12.26 -15.63 2.97
C LYS A 368 13.01 -16.25 4.15
N LYS A 369 13.06 -15.53 5.27
CA LYS A 369 13.74 -16.00 6.47
C LYS A 369 13.06 -17.23 7.08
N LEU A 370 11.73 -17.28 7.13
CA LEU A 370 11.01 -18.47 7.62
C LEU A 370 11.20 -19.69 6.70
N SER A 371 11.29 -19.48 5.40
CA SER A 371 11.67 -20.51 4.43
C SER A 371 13.10 -21.01 4.68
N GLU A 372 14.07 -20.11 4.86
CA GLU A 372 15.47 -20.47 5.15
C GLU A 372 15.64 -21.15 6.53
N ASP A 373 14.95 -20.69 7.56
CA ASP A 373 15.11 -21.16 8.94
C ASP A 373 14.31 -22.47 9.22
N MET A 374 13.17 -22.68 8.56
CA MET A 374 12.23 -23.77 8.89
C MET A 374 11.63 -24.52 7.68
N GLY A 375 12.00 -24.19 6.44
CA GLY A 375 11.36 -24.75 5.24
C GLY A 375 9.89 -24.31 5.07
N TRP A 376 9.50 -23.20 5.70
CA TRP A 376 8.16 -22.64 5.57
C TRP A 376 8.04 -21.83 4.28
N ASP A 377 7.63 -22.47 3.18
CA ASP A 377 7.68 -21.93 1.82
C ASP A 377 6.47 -21.07 1.42
N LEU A 378 5.86 -20.38 2.37
CA LEU A 378 4.74 -19.47 2.11
C LEU A 378 5.19 -18.03 1.89
N HIS A 379 4.76 -17.45 0.77
CA HIS A 379 4.97 -16.04 0.46
C HIS A 379 3.81 -15.17 0.95
N VAL A 380 4.02 -14.46 2.05
CA VAL A 380 3.04 -13.54 2.62
C VAL A 380 3.30 -12.14 2.12
N SER A 381 2.23 -11.48 1.66
CA SER A 381 2.23 -10.08 1.32
C SER A 381 1.07 -9.36 2.02
N PRO A 382 1.09 -8.03 2.10
CA PRO A 382 -0.08 -7.27 2.54
C PRO A 382 -1.37 -7.60 1.77
N HIS A 383 -1.25 -8.02 0.51
CA HIS A 383 -2.41 -8.43 -0.28
C HIS A 383 -2.94 -9.81 0.12
N THR A 384 -2.03 -10.75 0.43
CA THR A 384 -2.34 -12.07 0.97
C THR A 384 -3.19 -11.96 2.23
N LEU A 385 -2.79 -11.11 3.20
CA LEU A 385 -3.55 -10.92 4.44
C LEU A 385 -4.96 -10.34 4.20
N ARG A 386 -5.09 -9.44 3.23
CA ARG A 386 -6.39 -8.89 2.84
C ARG A 386 -7.29 -9.96 2.18
N HIS A 387 -6.72 -10.89 1.43
CA HIS A 387 -7.48 -12.02 0.90
C HIS A 387 -7.90 -12.98 2.03
N THR A 388 -7.00 -13.28 2.97
CA THR A 388 -7.34 -14.06 4.17
C THR A 388 -8.50 -13.43 4.94
N PHE A 389 -8.48 -12.10 5.17
CA PHE A 389 -9.61 -11.38 5.77
C PHE A 389 -10.92 -11.64 5.01
N ALA A 390 -10.89 -11.53 3.68
CA ALA A 390 -12.08 -11.64 2.85
C ALA A 390 -12.67 -13.05 2.90
N VAL A 391 -11.84 -14.08 2.73
CA VAL A 391 -12.28 -15.48 2.80
C VAL A 391 -12.77 -15.82 4.19
N TYR A 392 -12.02 -15.45 5.24
CA TYR A 392 -12.41 -15.71 6.63
C TYR A 392 -13.77 -15.12 6.98
N TRP A 393 -13.98 -13.83 6.70
CA TRP A 393 -15.25 -13.16 7.03
C TRP A 393 -16.40 -13.63 6.15
N LEU A 394 -16.16 -13.91 4.87
CA LEU A 394 -17.19 -14.45 4.00
C LEU A 394 -17.65 -15.83 4.50
N THR A 395 -16.70 -16.70 4.85
CA THR A 395 -16.97 -18.02 5.44
C THR A 395 -17.78 -17.89 6.73
N HIS A 396 -17.34 -17.06 7.67
CA HIS A 396 -18.05 -16.86 8.94
C HIS A 396 -19.46 -16.30 8.76
N LEU A 397 -19.63 -15.32 7.88
CA LEU A 397 -20.94 -14.71 7.63
C LEU A 397 -21.89 -15.68 6.92
N VAL A 398 -21.38 -16.50 5.99
CA VAL A 398 -22.17 -17.55 5.33
C VAL A 398 -22.55 -18.63 6.33
N LYS A 399 -21.62 -19.13 7.16
CA LYS A 399 -21.90 -20.10 8.23
C LYS A 399 -22.98 -19.59 9.19
N ALA A 400 -22.84 -18.36 9.67
CA ALA A 400 -23.80 -17.74 10.56
C ALA A 400 -25.20 -17.59 9.92
N GLU A 401 -25.26 -17.37 8.61
CA GLU A 401 -26.53 -17.30 7.88
C GLU A 401 -27.16 -18.69 7.71
N VAL A 402 -26.37 -19.72 7.38
CA VAL A 402 -26.85 -21.11 7.29
C VAL A 402 -27.39 -21.61 8.63
N MET A 403 -26.63 -21.44 9.72
CA MET A 403 -27.08 -21.85 11.06
C MET A 403 -28.39 -21.18 11.49
N ARG A 404 -28.62 -19.93 11.07
CA ARG A 404 -29.88 -19.21 11.35
C ARG A 404 -31.06 -19.73 10.53
N LEU A 405 -30.81 -20.23 9.32
CA LEU A 405 -31.85 -20.83 8.49
C LEU A 405 -32.23 -22.22 9.01
N ASP A 406 -31.25 -22.99 9.49
CA ASP A 406 -31.47 -24.31 10.08
C ASP A 406 -32.27 -24.25 11.40
N ASP A 407 -32.11 -23.17 12.18
CA ASP A 407 -32.82 -22.95 13.45
C ASP A 407 -34.26 -22.39 13.29
N ARG A 408 -34.76 -22.26 12.04
CA ARG A 408 -36.08 -21.68 11.75
C ARG A 408 -37.04 -22.66 11.08
N SER A 409 -38.26 -22.78 11.60
CA SER A 409 -39.39 -23.37 10.86
C SER A 409 -39.78 -22.46 9.68
N VAL A 410 -39.91 -23.06 8.49
CA VAL A 410 -40.27 -22.49 7.16
C VAL A 410 -40.54 -20.96 7.16
N PRO A 411 -39.59 -20.14 6.67
CA PRO A 411 -39.75 -18.68 6.63
C PRO A 411 -40.86 -18.21 5.66
N ASP A 412 -41.58 -17.14 5.99
CA ASP A 412 -42.48 -16.48 5.03
C ASP A 412 -41.67 -15.79 3.90
N ARG A 413 -42.24 -15.74 2.70
CA ARG A 413 -41.61 -15.29 1.45
C ARG A 413 -41.11 -13.84 1.53
N THR A 414 -41.76 -13.02 2.35
CA THR A 414 -41.38 -11.61 2.61
C THR A 414 -40.13 -11.52 3.48
N GLU A 415 -39.98 -12.45 4.44
CA GLU A 415 -38.81 -12.53 5.32
C GLU A 415 -37.60 -13.09 4.56
N GLU A 416 -37.77 -14.06 3.66
CA GLU A 416 -36.71 -14.51 2.75
C GLU A 416 -36.13 -13.38 1.88
N ILE A 417 -36.99 -12.51 1.35
CA ILE A 417 -36.57 -11.36 0.52
C ILE A 417 -35.85 -10.32 1.39
N TYR A 418 -36.36 -10.01 2.58
CA TYR A 418 -35.70 -9.10 3.51
C TYR A 418 -34.31 -9.61 3.93
N MET A 419 -34.20 -10.91 4.21
CA MET A 419 -32.94 -11.56 4.58
C MET A 419 -31.94 -11.59 3.43
N LYS A 420 -32.36 -11.90 2.19
CA LYS A 420 -31.48 -11.80 1.01
C LYS A 420 -30.96 -10.39 0.74
N VAL A 421 -31.68 -9.35 1.15
CA VAL A 421 -31.32 -7.94 0.92
C VAL A 421 -30.49 -7.34 2.07
N VAL A 422 -30.78 -7.71 3.32
CA VAL A 422 -30.14 -7.14 4.53
C VAL A 422 -28.96 -7.99 5.02
N SER A 423 -29.02 -9.31 4.79
CA SER A 423 -28.07 -10.34 5.21
C SER A 423 -27.30 -10.89 4.01
N ASP A 424 -26.79 -10.03 3.14
CA ASP A 424 -25.94 -10.47 2.03
C ASP A 424 -24.46 -10.43 2.47
N PRO A 425 -23.85 -11.56 2.94
CA PRO A 425 -22.44 -11.68 3.27
C PRO A 425 -21.54 -11.08 2.20
N LEU A 426 -21.85 -11.35 0.93
CA LEU A 426 -21.04 -10.95 -0.20
C LEU A 426 -21.04 -9.42 -0.34
N ARG A 427 -22.21 -8.77 -0.26
CA ARG A 427 -22.29 -7.29 -0.27
C ARG A 427 -21.71 -6.65 0.98
N ARG A 428 -21.76 -7.32 2.13
CA ARG A 428 -21.13 -6.82 3.36
C ARG A 428 -19.62 -6.82 3.23
N VAL A 429 -19.03 -7.95 2.83
CA VAL A 429 -17.59 -8.06 2.56
C VAL A 429 -17.17 -7.16 1.40
N GLN A 430 -17.98 -7.03 0.34
CA GLN A 430 -17.74 -6.08 -0.76
C GLN A 430 -17.58 -4.64 -0.25
N ARG A 431 -18.46 -4.19 0.65
CA ARG A 431 -18.40 -2.87 1.28
C ARG A 431 -17.16 -2.72 2.16
N TRP A 432 -16.87 -3.71 3.00
CA TRP A 432 -15.65 -3.76 3.84
C TRP A 432 -14.36 -3.92 3.04
N LEU A 433 -14.40 -4.31 1.77
CA LEU A 433 -13.24 -4.33 0.90
C LEU A 433 -13.21 -3.07 0.00
N GLY A 434 -14.32 -2.37 -0.17
CA GLY A 434 -14.45 -1.29 -1.15
C GLY A 434 -14.23 -1.80 -2.57
N HIS A 435 -14.86 -2.93 -2.91
CA HIS A 435 -14.87 -3.46 -4.27
C HIS A 435 -15.96 -2.76 -5.10
N ALA A 436 -15.57 -2.20 -6.25
CA ALA A 436 -16.51 -1.51 -7.13
C ALA A 436 -17.51 -2.46 -7.81
N SER A 437 -17.13 -3.73 -7.98
CA SER A 437 -17.97 -4.77 -8.57
C SER A 437 -18.11 -5.92 -7.59
N VAL A 438 -19.32 -6.50 -7.50
CA VAL A 438 -19.58 -7.69 -6.70
C VAL A 438 -18.84 -8.90 -7.27
N LEU A 439 -18.67 -8.97 -8.60
CA LEU A 439 -17.93 -10.03 -9.29
C LEU A 439 -16.48 -10.18 -8.77
N THR A 440 -15.87 -9.07 -8.32
CA THR A 440 -14.53 -9.12 -7.71
C THR A 440 -14.55 -9.83 -6.35
N THR A 441 -15.65 -9.70 -5.61
CA THR A 441 -15.84 -10.37 -4.31
C THR A 441 -16.30 -11.81 -4.50
N GLU A 442 -17.09 -12.12 -5.53
CA GLU A 442 -17.51 -13.50 -5.86
C GLU A 442 -16.33 -14.44 -6.07
N LYS A 443 -15.18 -13.92 -6.52
CA LYS A 443 -13.95 -14.70 -6.61
C LYS A 443 -13.55 -15.39 -5.30
N TYR A 444 -13.96 -14.88 -4.13
CA TYR A 444 -13.68 -15.55 -2.85
C TYR A 444 -14.58 -16.75 -2.59
N LEU A 445 -15.74 -16.85 -3.26
CA LEU A 445 -16.67 -17.97 -3.13
C LEU A 445 -16.05 -19.28 -3.59
N THR A 446 -15.17 -19.24 -4.60
CA THR A 446 -14.47 -20.45 -5.10
C THR A 446 -13.50 -21.05 -4.09
N TYR A 447 -13.18 -20.32 -3.01
CA TYR A 447 -12.31 -20.78 -1.93
C TYR A 447 -13.08 -21.07 -0.65
N LEU A 448 -14.42 -20.98 -0.68
CA LEU A 448 -15.22 -21.27 0.51
C LEU A 448 -15.14 -22.74 0.88
N ASP A 449 -15.23 -23.66 -0.09
CA ASP A 449 -15.20 -25.11 0.19
C ASP A 449 -13.88 -25.53 0.87
N GLU A 450 -12.73 -25.06 0.37
CA GLU A 450 -11.43 -25.23 1.04
C GLU A 450 -11.37 -24.53 2.41
N ALA A 451 -11.97 -23.34 2.53
CA ALA A 451 -12.00 -22.60 3.77
C ALA A 451 -12.97 -23.20 4.80
N PHE A 452 -14.02 -23.92 4.42
CA PHE A 452 -14.95 -24.56 5.36
C PHE A 452 -14.21 -25.58 6.23
N GLU A 453 -13.38 -26.43 5.62
CA GLU A 453 -12.56 -27.44 6.30
C GLU A 453 -11.45 -26.80 7.16
N ILE A 454 -10.80 -25.75 6.66
CA ILE A 454 -9.69 -25.07 7.35
C ILE A 454 -10.20 -24.17 8.49
N VAL A 455 -11.32 -23.48 8.30
CA VAL A 455 -11.86 -22.51 9.27
C VAL A 455 -12.45 -23.20 10.49
N ASP A 456 -13.07 -24.39 10.37
CA ASP A 456 -13.57 -25.11 11.56
C ASP A 456 -12.43 -25.55 12.48
N GLN A 457 -11.34 -26.07 11.93
CA GLN A 457 -10.16 -26.46 12.73
C GLN A 457 -9.39 -25.23 13.26
N ALA A 458 -9.29 -24.16 12.48
CA ALA A 458 -8.51 -22.98 12.84
C ALA A 458 -9.24 -22.00 13.77
N ALA A 459 -10.58 -21.88 13.71
CA ALA A 459 -11.34 -21.00 14.59
C ALA A 459 -11.35 -21.53 16.04
N GLU A 460 -11.56 -22.85 16.23
CA GLU A 460 -11.46 -23.48 17.55
C GLU A 460 -10.03 -23.43 18.12
N ALA A 461 -9.01 -23.65 17.28
CA ALA A 461 -7.62 -23.57 17.69
C ALA A 461 -7.16 -22.13 17.98
N LEU A 462 -7.63 -21.13 17.24
CA LEU A 462 -7.31 -19.72 17.44
C LEU A 462 -7.99 -19.18 18.70
N ASP A 463 -9.27 -19.48 18.93
CA ASP A 463 -9.95 -19.09 20.17
C ASP A 463 -9.33 -19.79 21.39
N SER A 464 -8.93 -21.06 21.27
CA SER A 464 -8.22 -21.79 22.34
C SER A 464 -6.80 -21.26 22.60
N ARG A 465 -6.01 -20.93 21.57
CA ARG A 465 -4.67 -20.32 21.72
C ARG A 465 -4.72 -18.87 22.21
N LEU A 466 -5.77 -18.12 21.87
CA LEU A 466 -5.95 -16.74 22.33
C LEU A 466 -6.49 -16.67 23.77
N MET A 467 -7.16 -17.72 24.26
CA MET A 467 -7.51 -17.88 25.68
C MET A 467 -6.32 -18.36 26.54
N GLY A 468 -5.29 -18.96 25.95
CA GLY A 468 -4.12 -19.50 26.66
C GLY A 468 -3.02 -18.48 27.03
N PHE A 469 -3.26 -17.18 26.87
CA PHE A 469 -2.35 -16.10 27.27
C PHE A 469 -2.94 -15.18 28.37
N PHE A 470 -3.87 -15.71 29.16
CA PHE A 470 -4.30 -15.10 30.42
C PHE A 470 -3.56 -15.69 31.62
#